data_AF-A0A3M7SL07-F1
#
_entry.id   AF-A0A3M7SL07-F1
#
_cell.length_a   1.000
_cell.length_b   1.000
_cell.length_c   1.000
_cell.angle_alpha   90.00
_cell.angle_beta   90.00
_cell.angle_gamma   90.00
#
_symmetry.space_group_name_H-M   'P 1'
#
loop_
_entity.id
_entity.type
_entity.pdbx_description
1 polymer ?
#
loop_
_entity_poly.entity_id
_entity_poly.type
_entity_poly.pdbx_seq_one_letter_code
_entity_poly.pdbx_strand_id
1 'polypeptide(L)'
;NSIGCYKCTSALNDSTCLDPFNPGLTSKNLYEEECKSGIQDRVGLFPARYCLKVSGYKAGTKEQIVIRTCTVSKLLDSDSSHSSFTLKMEDNTEVRIVSGLIASSYLQSSI
;
A
#
# COMPACT_ATOMS: atom_id res chain seq x y z
N ASN A 1 -9.36 1.90 -18.77
CA ASN A 1 -9.64 1.12 -17.55
C ASN A 1 -8.41 1.02 -16.66
N SER A 2 -8.51 1.62 -15.48
CA SER A 2 -7.66 1.37 -14.29
C SER A 2 -8.25 0.22 -13.46
N ILE A 3 -7.45 -0.35 -12.57
CA ILE A 3 -7.96 -1.24 -11.51
C ILE A 3 -8.48 -0.43 -10.33
N GLY A 4 -9.28 -1.04 -9.46
CA GLY A 4 -9.58 -0.46 -8.16
C GLY A 4 -8.83 -1.13 -7.03
N CYS A 5 -8.47 -0.35 -6.01
CA CYS A 5 -7.66 -0.77 -4.87
C CYS A 5 -8.15 -0.14 -3.58
N TYR A 6 -7.92 -0.83 -2.47
CA TYR A 6 -8.01 -0.19 -1.16
C TYR A 6 -6.82 0.76 -0.96
N LYS A 7 -7.10 1.99 -0.54
CA LYS A 7 -6.09 3.00 -0.19
C LYS A 7 -6.29 3.44 1.24
N CYS A 8 -5.26 3.24 2.04
CA CYS A 8 -5.28 3.64 3.43
C CYS A 8 -3.84 3.66 3.98
N THR A 9 -3.64 4.46 5.03
CA THR A 9 -2.42 4.46 5.83
C THR A 9 -2.85 4.32 7.26
N SER A 10 -2.43 3.24 7.93
CA SER A 10 -2.67 3.07 9.36
C SER A 10 -1.35 3.11 10.11
N ALA A 11 -1.35 3.84 11.22
CA ALA A 11 -0.27 3.90 12.18
C ALA A 11 -0.88 3.71 13.57
N LEU A 12 -0.20 2.96 14.45
CA LEU A 12 -0.47 2.93 15.89
C LEU A 12 -1.94 2.69 16.30
N ASN A 13 -2.29 1.44 16.61
CA ASN A 13 -3.63 1.01 17.06
C ASN A 13 -4.78 1.22 16.05
N ASP A 14 -4.49 1.77 14.87
CA ASP A 14 -5.43 1.85 13.77
C ASP A 14 -5.44 0.54 12.94
N SER A 15 -6.54 -0.19 13.05
CA SER A 15 -6.77 -1.46 12.36
C SER A 15 -7.34 -1.31 10.95
N THR A 16 -7.59 -0.08 10.48
CA THR A 16 -8.26 0.18 9.19
C THR A 16 -7.52 -0.40 7.99
N CYS A 17 -6.19 -0.59 8.06
CA CYS A 17 -5.38 -1.18 6.99
C CYS A 17 -4.91 -2.62 7.23
N LEU A 18 -5.09 -3.15 8.44
CA LEU A 18 -4.59 -4.47 8.86
C LEU A 18 -5.39 -5.61 8.21
N ASP A 19 -4.84 -6.83 8.25
CA ASP A 19 -5.57 -8.05 7.88
C ASP A 19 -6.16 -8.71 9.14
N PRO A 20 -7.34 -9.37 9.08
CA PRO A 20 -8.28 -9.42 7.96
C PRO A 20 -9.00 -8.09 7.80
N PHE A 21 -9.13 -7.61 6.56
CA PHE A 21 -9.93 -6.44 6.26
C PHE A 21 -11.38 -6.80 6.56
N ASN A 22 -11.98 -6.29 7.63
CA ASN A 22 -13.35 -6.62 7.99
C ASN A 22 -14.28 -5.76 7.11
N PRO A 23 -14.91 -6.32 6.05
CA PRO A 23 -15.66 -5.53 5.07
C PRO A 23 -16.89 -4.83 5.68
N GLY A 24 -17.33 -5.27 6.86
CA GLY A 24 -18.44 -4.63 7.60
C GLY A 24 -18.05 -3.40 8.43
N LEU A 25 -16.75 -3.20 8.72
CA LEU A 25 -16.25 -2.03 9.47
C LEU A 25 -15.61 -0.98 8.57
N THR A 26 -15.16 -1.39 7.38
CA THR A 26 -14.44 -0.51 6.47
C THR A 26 -15.43 0.23 5.58
N SER A 27 -15.53 1.52 5.82
CA SER A 27 -16.33 2.43 5.01
C SER A 27 -15.94 2.26 3.55
N LYS A 28 -16.95 2.22 2.67
CA LYS A 28 -16.83 2.29 1.19
C LYS A 28 -15.79 3.32 0.71
N ASN A 29 -15.49 4.32 1.55
CA ASN A 29 -14.52 5.40 1.38
C ASN A 29 -13.04 4.96 1.24
N LEU A 30 -12.66 3.74 1.61
CA LEU A 30 -11.27 3.28 1.46
C LEU A 30 -11.00 2.60 0.12
N TYR A 31 -12.03 2.27 -0.66
CA TYR A 31 -11.87 1.62 -1.95
C TYR A 31 -11.95 2.66 -3.07
N GLU A 32 -10.88 2.79 -3.85
CA GLU A 32 -10.85 3.64 -5.04
C GLU A 32 -11.12 2.78 -6.28
N GLU A 33 -12.29 2.93 -6.89
CA GLU A 33 -12.73 2.16 -8.08
C GLU A 33 -11.83 2.41 -9.31
N GLU A 34 -11.46 3.67 -9.55
CA GLU A 34 -10.57 4.05 -10.66
C GLU A 34 -9.20 4.49 -10.14
N CYS A 35 -8.44 3.55 -9.58
CA CYS A 35 -7.22 3.90 -8.88
C CYS A 35 -6.17 4.50 -9.81
N LYS A 36 -5.66 5.68 -9.44
CA LYS A 36 -4.59 6.36 -10.17
C LYS A 36 -3.39 6.63 -9.27
N SER A 37 -2.21 6.61 -9.89
CA SER A 37 -0.95 6.83 -9.19
C SER A 37 -0.02 7.70 -10.02
N GLY A 38 0.84 8.46 -9.34
CA GLY A 38 1.89 9.25 -9.97
C GLY A 38 3.03 8.35 -10.46
N ILE A 39 3.85 8.89 -11.35
CA ILE A 39 5.10 8.26 -11.79
C ILE A 39 6.20 9.27 -11.52
N GLN A 40 7.30 8.83 -10.92
CA GLN A 40 8.47 9.68 -10.75
C GLN A 40 8.89 10.28 -12.10
N ASP A 41 9.25 11.56 -12.11
CA ASP A 41 9.64 12.31 -13.29
C ASP A 41 8.56 12.46 -14.38
N ARG A 42 7.28 12.26 -14.03
CA ARG A 42 6.14 12.56 -14.93
C ARG A 42 5.07 13.38 -14.23
N VAL A 43 4.54 14.37 -14.96
CA VAL A 43 3.42 15.20 -14.48
C VAL A 43 2.10 14.49 -14.73
N GLY A 44 1.28 14.39 -13.69
CA GLY A 44 -0.08 13.86 -13.76
C GLY A 44 -0.28 12.51 -13.07
N LEU A 45 -1.52 12.06 -13.09
CA LEU A 45 -1.95 10.79 -12.51
C LEU A 45 -2.28 9.79 -13.62
N PHE A 46 -1.81 8.56 -13.45
CA PHE A 46 -1.90 7.52 -14.48
C PHE A 46 -2.73 6.33 -13.98
N PRO A 47 -3.46 5.63 -14.86
CA PRO A 47 -4.23 4.44 -14.51
C PRO A 47 -3.35 3.40 -13.84
N ALA A 48 -3.63 3.08 -12.57
CA ALA A 48 -2.88 2.06 -11.87
C ALA A 48 -3.16 0.67 -12.44
N ARG A 49 -2.17 -0.21 -12.30
CA ARG A 49 -2.21 -1.60 -12.77
C ARG A 49 -2.00 -2.61 -11.64
N TYR A 50 -1.55 -2.15 -10.47
CA TYR A 50 -1.30 -3.00 -9.32
C TYR A 50 -1.75 -2.35 -8.02
N CYS A 51 -2.31 -3.16 -7.13
CA CYS A 51 -2.49 -2.80 -5.73
C CYS A 51 -1.24 -3.21 -4.96
N LEU A 52 -0.78 -2.32 -4.09
CA LEU A 52 0.38 -2.50 -3.23
C LEU A 52 -0.10 -2.48 -1.79
N LYS A 53 0.31 -3.49 -1.02
CA LYS A 53 0.29 -3.45 0.44
C LYS A 53 1.73 -3.47 0.94
N VAL A 54 2.05 -2.51 1.79
CA VAL A 54 3.36 -2.38 2.44
C VAL A 54 3.15 -2.41 3.94
N SER A 55 3.85 -3.30 4.63
CA SER A 55 3.89 -3.33 6.09
C SER A 55 5.32 -3.10 6.55
N GLY A 56 5.48 -2.24 7.55
CA GLY A 56 6.78 -1.82 8.04
C GLY A 56 6.74 -1.29 9.45
N TYR A 57 7.88 -0.79 9.90
CA TYR A 57 8.02 -0.09 11.16
C TYR A 57 8.67 1.28 10.94
N LYS A 58 8.17 2.30 11.64
CA LYS A 58 8.83 3.61 11.68
C LYS A 58 10.21 3.48 12.31
N ALA A 59 11.22 4.01 11.64
CA ALA A 59 12.58 4.06 12.16
C ALA A 59 12.59 4.88 13.47
N GLY A 60 13.13 4.28 14.54
CA GLY A 60 13.27 4.94 15.85
C GLY A 60 12.17 4.62 16.88
N THR A 61 10.91 4.47 16.47
CA THR A 61 9.78 4.24 17.41
C THR A 61 9.28 2.79 17.45
N LYS A 62 9.67 1.94 16.49
CA LYS A 62 9.14 0.57 16.29
C LYS A 62 7.61 0.54 16.11
N GLU A 63 7.01 1.66 15.75
CA GLU A 63 5.58 1.74 15.48
C GLU A 63 5.29 1.03 14.16
N GLN A 64 4.35 0.07 14.19
CA GLN A 64 3.92 -0.61 12.99
C GLN A 64 3.11 0.35 12.10
N ILE A 65 3.46 0.35 10.81
CA ILE A 65 2.77 1.11 9.78
C ILE A 65 2.35 0.14 8.68
N VAL A 66 1.09 0.27 8.25
CA VAL A 66 0.59 -0.45 7.07
C VAL A 66 0.04 0.56 6.08
N ILE A 67 0.52 0.48 4.84
CA ILE A 67 0.13 1.34 3.73
C ILE A 67 -0.46 0.46 2.64
N ARG A 68 -1.67 0.78 2.20
CA ARG A 68 -2.25 0.25 0.98
C ARG A 68 -2.36 1.36 -0.03
N THR A 69 -1.90 1.12 -1.25
CA THR A 69 -1.97 2.09 -2.34
C THR A 69 -2.06 1.36 -3.69
N CYS A 70 -2.10 2.12 -4.78
CA CYS A 70 -1.98 1.58 -6.12
C CYS A 70 -0.79 2.20 -6.86
N THR A 71 -0.27 1.45 -7.83
CA THR A 71 0.89 1.83 -8.63
C THR A 71 0.67 1.44 -10.09
N VAL A 72 1.30 2.20 -10.98
CA VAL A 72 1.31 1.90 -12.42
C VAL A 72 2.25 0.75 -12.77
N SER A 73 3.29 0.55 -11.96
CA SER A 73 4.39 -0.37 -12.21
C SER A 73 4.62 -1.26 -11.00
N LYS A 74 5.15 -2.46 -11.25
CA LYS A 74 5.64 -3.30 -10.17
C LYS A 74 6.80 -2.58 -9.46
N LEU A 75 6.77 -2.57 -8.14
CA LEU A 75 7.86 -2.05 -7.31
C LEU A 75 8.95 -3.12 -7.06
N LEU A 76 8.64 -4.40 -7.31
CA LEU A 76 9.51 -5.54 -7.12
C LEU A 76 9.30 -6.52 -8.29
N ASP A 77 10.39 -6.97 -8.93
CA ASP A 77 10.35 -7.95 -10.04
C ASP A 77 10.08 -9.40 -9.59
N SER A 78 9.68 -9.58 -8.34
CA SER A 78 9.44 -10.90 -7.76
C SER A 78 8.20 -10.83 -6.87
N ASP A 79 7.19 -11.61 -7.25
CA ASP A 79 5.85 -11.64 -6.66
C ASP A 79 5.81 -12.10 -5.18
N SER A 80 6.94 -12.17 -4.48
CA SER A 80 7.04 -12.60 -3.07
C SER A 80 8.40 -12.29 -2.42
N SER A 81 9.00 -11.14 -2.69
CA SER A 81 10.31 -10.82 -2.09
C SER A 81 10.20 -10.11 -0.75
N HIS A 82 10.58 -10.82 0.31
CA HIS A 82 10.98 -10.32 1.64
C HIS A 82 12.22 -9.41 1.59
N SER A 83 12.36 -8.57 0.56
CA SER A 83 13.42 -7.58 0.46
C SER A 83 13.07 -6.43 1.39
N SER A 84 13.78 -6.28 2.51
CA SER A 84 13.59 -5.12 3.38
C SER A 84 14.18 -3.88 2.72
N PHE A 85 13.32 -2.96 2.26
CA PHE A 85 13.74 -1.64 1.77
C PHE A 85 13.21 -0.54 2.69
N THR A 86 13.86 0.62 2.67
CA THR A 86 13.45 1.78 3.48
C THR A 86 12.76 2.78 2.57
N LEU A 87 11.51 3.13 2.87
CA LEU A 87 10.84 4.24 2.24
C LEU A 87 11.07 5.51 3.07
N LYS A 88 11.49 6.59 2.41
CA LYS A 88 11.42 7.94 2.97
C LYS A 88 10.15 8.59 2.47
N MET A 89 9.27 8.95 3.40
CA MET A 89 8.10 9.75 3.10
C MET A 89 8.49 11.23 2.95
N GLU A 90 7.60 12.05 2.39
CA GLU A 90 7.85 13.48 2.12
C GLU A 90 8.14 14.29 3.40
N ASP A 91 7.62 13.86 4.54
CA ASP A 91 7.90 14.42 5.88
C ASP A 91 9.24 13.95 6.47
N ASN A 92 10.09 13.30 5.66
CA ASN A 92 11.35 12.67 6.04
C ASN A 92 11.18 11.50 7.04
N THR A 93 9.96 10.96 7.20
CA THR A 93 9.75 9.74 7.96
C THR A 93 10.35 8.55 7.23
N GLU A 94 11.30 7.87 7.87
CA GLU A 94 11.85 6.60 7.40
C GLU A 94 10.98 5.43 7.88
N VAL A 95 10.47 4.65 6.94
CA VAL A 95 9.73 3.41 7.21
C VAL A 95 10.54 2.24 6.69
N ARG A 96 10.94 1.36 7.60
CA ARG A 96 11.58 0.09 7.24
C ARG A 96 10.50 -0.90 6.86
N ILE A 97 10.45 -1.25 5.58
CA ILE A 97 9.50 -2.22 5.07
C ILE A 97 9.99 -3.62 5.41
N VAL A 98 9.10 -4.43 5.99
CA VAL A 98 9.37 -5.83 6.35
C VAL A 98 8.66 -6.79 5.41
N SER A 99 7.53 -6.36 4.82
CA SER A 99 6.84 -7.13 3.78
C SER A 99 6.13 -6.21 2.79
N GLY A 100 6.20 -6.57 1.51
CA GLY A 100 5.48 -5.92 0.42
C GLY A 100 4.74 -6.98 -0.38
N LEU A 101 3.48 -6.72 -0.71
CA LEU A 101 2.68 -7.59 -1.55
C LEU A 101 2.07 -6.77 -2.70
N ILE A 102 2.27 -7.28 -3.92
CA ILE A 102 1.80 -6.65 -5.16
C ILE A 102 0.80 -7.62 -5.80
N ALA A 103 -0.36 -7.12 -6.21
CA ALA A 103 -1.28 -7.90 -7.05
C ALA A 103 -1.87 -7.06 -8.15
N SER A 104 -2.18 -7.73 -9.26
CA SER A 104 -2.82 -7.13 -10.43
C SER A 104 -4.35 -6.96 -10.28
N SER A 105 -4.92 -7.41 -9.17
CA SER A 105 -6.35 -7.34 -8.85
C SER A 105 -6.58 -7.37 -7.33
N TYR A 106 -7.81 -7.02 -6.91
CA TYR A 106 -8.29 -6.95 -5.53
C TYR A 106 -7.52 -7.85 -4.54
N LEU A 107 -6.66 -7.23 -3.73
CA LEU A 107 -6.06 -7.91 -2.58
C LEU A 107 -7.01 -7.87 -1.40
N GLN A 108 -7.98 -8.79 -1.43
CA GLN A 108 -8.43 -9.40 -0.19
C GLN A 108 -7.30 -10.33 0.23
N SER A 109 -6.48 -9.92 1.20
CA SER A 109 -5.62 -10.87 1.91
C SER A 109 -6.55 -11.76 2.73
N SER A 110 -7.18 -12.74 2.08
CA SER A 110 -7.88 -13.84 2.73
C SER A 110 -6.82 -14.86 3.14
N ILE A 111 -6.59 -14.96 4.44
CA ILE A 111 -6.33 -16.28 5.03
C ILE A 111 -7.69 -16.98 5.09
#